data_AF-A0A8H9J5Q1-F1
#
_entry.id   AF-A0A8H9J5Q1-F1
#
_cell.length_a   1.000
_cell.length_b   1.000
_cell.length_c   1.000
_cell.angle_alpha   90.00
_cell.angle_beta   90.00
_cell.angle_gamma   90.00
#
_symmetry.space_group_name_H-M   'P 1'
#
loop_
_entity.id
_entity.type
_entity.pdbx_description
1 polymer ?
#
loop_
_entity_poly.entity_id
_entity_poly.type
_entity_poly.pdbx_seq_one_letter_code
_entity_poly.pdbx_strand_id
1 'polypeptide(L)'
;MSQDSPRARSRSVSVDDIGVRRQLADGREESVTWAELSAVVVRVIPEGPWNEDVFLMLAGANGNGTAVPSGDPAADALIERLQTLPGFDNEKFVEAMTTDADEAYVVWKAN
;
A
#
# COMPACT_ATOMS: atom_id res chain seq x y z
N MET A 1 -17.64 2.04 13.02
CA MET A 1 -17.11 3.42 12.99
C MET A 1 -16.65 3.66 11.57
N SER A 2 -17.30 4.56 10.83
CA SER A 2 -16.93 4.83 9.43
C SER A 2 -15.49 5.37 9.39
N GLN A 3 -14.55 4.57 8.90
CA GLN A 3 -13.15 4.96 8.68
C GLN A 3 -13.00 5.87 7.44
N ASP A 4 -14.11 6.23 6.78
CA ASP A 4 -14.20 7.22 5.70
C ASP A 4 -13.94 8.65 6.21
N SER A 5 -12.71 8.93 6.61
CA SER A 5 -12.28 10.31 6.83
C SER A 5 -11.97 10.93 5.47
N PRO A 6 -12.79 11.85 4.90
CA PRO A 6 -12.58 12.38 3.54
C PRO A 6 -11.19 12.98 3.32
N ARG A 7 -10.53 13.41 4.41
CA ARG A 7 -9.14 13.88 4.43
C ARG A 7 -8.11 12.81 4.07
N ALA A 8 -8.36 11.55 4.37
CA ALA A 8 -7.45 10.42 4.16
C ALA A 8 -7.59 9.80 2.76
N ARG A 9 -8.48 10.32 1.90
CA ARG A 9 -8.62 9.87 0.51
C ARG A 9 -7.39 10.28 -0.29
N SER A 10 -6.92 9.41 -1.18
CA SER A 10 -5.84 9.73 -2.13
C SER A 10 -6.29 10.84 -3.07
N ARG A 11 -5.47 11.86 -3.23
CA ARG A 11 -5.57 12.85 -4.31
C ARG A 11 -4.70 12.47 -5.49
N SER A 12 -3.48 12.00 -5.21
CA SER A 12 -2.56 11.47 -6.22
C SER A 12 -1.58 10.51 -5.56
N VAL A 13 -1.18 9.48 -6.30
CA VAL A 13 -0.08 8.58 -5.96
C VAL A 13 0.95 8.65 -7.08
N SER A 14 2.23 8.68 -6.73
CA SER A 14 3.34 8.57 -7.67
C SER A 14 4.33 7.51 -7.19
N VAL A 15 4.80 6.71 -8.14
CA VAL A 15 5.81 5.66 -7.95
C VAL A 15 6.94 5.96 -8.91
N ASP A 16 8.15 6.12 -8.40
CA ASP A 16 9.33 6.47 -9.19
C ASP A 16 10.59 5.76 -8.68
N ASP A 17 11.77 6.17 -9.14
CA ASP A 17 13.04 5.57 -8.73
C ASP A 17 13.48 5.91 -7.31
N ILE A 18 12.83 6.88 -6.66
CA ILE A 18 13.11 7.29 -5.28
C ILE A 18 12.20 6.53 -4.31
N GLY A 19 10.91 6.43 -4.63
CA GLY A 19 9.95 5.81 -3.72
C GLY A 19 8.51 5.87 -4.18
N VAL A 20 7.64 5.81 -3.18
CA VAL A 20 6.21 6.08 -3.33
C VAL A 20 5.87 7.34 -2.56
N ARG A 21 5.05 8.18 -3.18
CA ARG A 21 4.53 9.41 -2.58
C ARG A 21 3.04 9.49 -2.84
N ARG A 22 2.28 9.81 -1.81
CA ARG A 22 0.84 9.96 -1.84
C ARG A 22 0.46 11.30 -1.26
N GLN A 23 -0.27 12.09 -2.04
CA GLN A 23 -0.92 13.29 -1.53
C GLN A 23 -2.34 12.94 -1.10
N LEU A 24 -2.71 13.36 0.10
CA LEU A 24 -4.04 13.21 0.66
C LEU A 24 -4.94 14.38 0.24
N ALA A 25 -6.26 14.18 0.36
CA ALA A 25 -7.25 15.20 0.01
C ALA A 25 -7.13 16.49 0.86
N ASP A 26 -6.56 16.41 2.06
CA ASP A 26 -6.29 17.57 2.91
C ASP A 26 -4.94 18.26 2.65
N GLY A 27 -4.19 17.80 1.64
CA GLY A 27 -2.90 18.36 1.24
C GLY A 27 -1.71 17.81 2.01
N ARG A 28 -1.90 16.94 3.00
CA ARG A 28 -0.79 16.18 3.60
C ARG A 28 -0.17 15.25 2.58
N GLU A 29 1.10 14.96 2.79
CA GLU A 29 1.86 14.02 1.98
C GLU A 29 2.39 12.90 2.86
N GLU A 30 2.28 11.69 2.34
CA GLU A 30 2.84 10.46 2.88
C GLU A 30 3.85 9.92 1.87
N SER A 31 5.01 9.47 2.33
CA SER A 31 6.01 8.91 1.42
C SER A 31 6.87 7.85 2.10
N VAL A 32 7.34 6.91 1.29
CA VAL A 32 8.35 5.91 1.65
C VAL A 32 9.36 5.81 0.51
N THR A 33 10.64 5.98 0.81
CA THR A 33 11.71 5.72 -0.16
C THR A 33 12.04 4.23 -0.24
N TRP A 34 12.56 3.76 -1.38
CA TRP A 34 12.96 2.35 -1.50
C TRP A 34 14.07 1.96 -0.53
N ALA A 35 14.95 2.92 -0.19
CA ALA A 35 16.05 2.71 0.73
C ALA A 35 15.60 2.53 2.18
N GLU A 36 14.44 3.08 2.56
CA GLU A 36 13.91 2.96 3.93
C GLU A 36 12.76 1.97 4.05
N LEU A 37 12.24 1.43 2.94
CA LEU A 37 11.16 0.46 2.93
C LEU A 37 11.55 -0.76 3.78
N SER A 38 10.77 -1.02 4.83
CA SER A 38 11.05 -2.06 5.83
C SER A 38 10.02 -3.18 5.83
N ALA A 39 8.79 -2.91 5.37
CA ALA A 39 7.77 -3.92 5.20
C ALA A 39 6.73 -3.52 4.14
N VAL A 40 6.12 -4.54 3.55
CA VAL A 40 4.94 -4.42 2.68
C VAL A 40 3.83 -5.29 3.26
N VAL A 41 2.65 -4.70 3.43
CA VAL A 41 1.45 -5.39 3.90
C VAL A 41 0.32 -5.17 2.90
N VAL A 42 -0.33 -6.25 2.46
CA VAL A 42 -1.60 -6.16 1.75
C VAL A 42 -2.71 -6.19 2.79
N ARG A 43 -3.50 -5.12 2.85
CA ARG A 43 -4.63 -4.99 3.78
C ARG A 43 -5.92 -5.14 3.01
N VAL A 44 -6.67 -6.19 3.31
CA VAL A 44 -7.98 -6.47 2.75
C VAL A 44 -9.03 -5.97 3.73
N ILE A 45 -9.94 -5.13 3.25
CA ILE A 45 -11.06 -4.57 4.02
C ILE A 45 -12.28 -4.62 3.09
N PRO A 46 -13.07 -5.70 3.12
CA PRO A 46 -14.30 -5.78 2.35
C PRO A 46 -15.21 -4.58 2.69
N GLU A 47 -15.74 -3.90 1.68
CA GLU A 47 -16.48 -2.64 1.85
C GLU A 47 -15.62 -1.55 2.51
N GLY A 48 -14.34 -1.50 2.12
CA GLY A 48 -13.37 -0.59 2.66
C GLY A 48 -13.62 0.88 2.26
N PRO A 49 -12.85 1.81 2.85
CA PRO A 49 -13.07 3.24 2.62
C PRO A 49 -13.09 3.60 1.13
N TRP A 50 -14.05 4.43 0.74
CA TRP A 50 -14.25 4.84 -0.67
C TRP A 50 -14.44 3.70 -1.68
N ASN A 51 -14.98 2.56 -1.24
CA ASN A 51 -15.25 1.39 -2.09
C ASN A 51 -13.96 0.73 -2.61
N GLU A 52 -12.88 0.84 -1.83
CA GLU A 52 -11.59 0.18 -2.06
C GLU A 52 -11.47 -1.02 -1.11
N ASP A 53 -11.35 -2.22 -1.67
CA ASP A 53 -11.32 -3.45 -0.87
C ASP A 53 -9.90 -3.86 -0.46
N VAL A 54 -8.87 -3.35 -1.15
CA VAL A 54 -7.47 -3.73 -0.92
C VAL A 54 -6.55 -2.52 -0.95
N PHE A 55 -5.66 -2.44 0.04
CA PHE A 55 -4.62 -1.42 0.16
C PHE A 55 -3.23 -2.06 0.27
N LEU A 56 -2.27 -1.54 -0.49
CA LEU A 56 -0.85 -1.81 -0.36
C LEU A 56 -0.26 -0.85 0.67
N MET A 57 0.01 -1.34 1.88
CA MET A 57 0.64 -0.55 2.93
C MET A 57 2.16 -0.72 2.89
N LEU A 58 2.85 0.38 2.70
CA LEU A 58 4.31 0.48 2.69
C LEU A 58 4.75 1.10 4.02
N ALA A 59 5.62 0.41 4.75
CA ALA A 59 6.20 0.91 5.99
C ALA A 59 7.67 1.26 5.78
N GLY A 60 8.07 2.44 6.23
CA GLY A 60 9.46 2.85 6.32
C GLY A 60 10.09 2.51 7.67
N ALA A 61 11.40 2.32 7.72
CA ALA A 61 12.14 2.01 8.94
C ALA A 61 12.06 3.12 10.01
N ASN A 62 11.76 4.36 9.60
CA ASN A 62 11.69 5.52 10.48
C ASN A 62 10.28 5.77 11.05
N GLY A 63 9.35 4.84 10.87
CA GLY A 63 7.96 4.96 11.31
C GLY A 63 7.07 5.78 10.36
N ASN A 64 7.60 6.24 9.23
CA ASN A 64 6.81 6.74 8.12
C ASN A 64 6.16 5.59 7.34
N GLY A 65 5.17 5.91 6.51
CA GLY A 65 4.46 4.93 5.72
C GLY A 65 3.52 5.59 4.72
N THR A 66 3.01 4.80 3.79
CA THR A 66 1.90 5.22 2.92
C THR A 66 1.03 4.03 2.55
N ALA A 67 -0.26 4.27 2.34
CA ALA A 67 -1.21 3.27 1.88
C ALA A 67 -1.68 3.62 0.47
N VAL A 68 -1.41 2.74 -0.49
CA VAL A 68 -1.85 2.88 -1.88
C VAL A 68 -3.07 1.98 -2.11
N PRO A 69 -4.23 2.53 -2.47
CA PRO A 69 -5.37 1.71 -2.88
C PRO A 69 -5.01 0.86 -4.10
N SER A 70 -5.42 -0.40 -4.12
CA SER A 70 -5.17 -1.28 -5.26
C SER A 70 -5.86 -0.82 -6.55
N GLY A 71 -6.95 -0.05 -6.46
CA GLY A 71 -7.61 0.57 -7.61
C GLY A 71 -6.96 1.86 -8.13
N ASP A 72 -5.90 2.36 -7.48
CA ASP A 72 -5.20 3.56 -7.95
C ASP A 72 -4.45 3.30 -9.28
N PRO A 73 -4.44 4.22 -10.25
CA PRO A 73 -3.72 4.04 -11.52
C PRO A 73 -2.22 3.75 -11.38
N ALA A 74 -1.58 4.10 -10.25
CA ALA A 74 -0.18 3.80 -9.99
C ALA A 74 0.05 2.41 -9.34
N ALA A 75 -1.01 1.69 -8.98
CA ALA A 75 -0.91 0.43 -8.24
C ALA A 75 -0.24 -0.68 -9.04
N ASP A 76 -0.51 -0.81 -10.34
CA ASP A 76 0.09 -1.84 -11.19
C ASP A 76 1.63 -1.72 -11.21
N ALA A 77 2.13 -0.52 -11.49
CA ALA A 77 3.57 -0.24 -11.49
C ALA A 77 4.22 -0.43 -10.11
N LEU A 78 3.47 -0.14 -9.03
CA LEU A 78 3.91 -0.43 -7.68
C LEU A 78 4.05 -1.95 -7.46
N ILE A 79 3.02 -2.72 -7.78
CA ILE A 79 3.00 -4.18 -7.60
C ILE A 79 4.15 -4.84 -8.37
N GLU A 80 4.32 -4.48 -9.64
CA GLU A 80 5.43 -4.97 -10.46
C GLU A 80 6.78 -4.73 -9.77
N ARG A 81 7.00 -3.52 -9.25
CA ARG A 81 8.24 -3.19 -8.54
C ARG A 81 8.39 -3.97 -7.24
N LEU A 82 7.35 -4.08 -6.42
CA LEU A 82 7.40 -4.79 -5.14
C LEU A 82 7.70 -6.28 -5.32
N GLN A 83 7.14 -6.91 -6.36
CA GLN A 83 7.41 -8.31 -6.69
C GLN A 83 8.87 -8.58 -7.11
N THR A 84 9.64 -7.54 -7.46
CA THR A 84 11.09 -7.67 -7.71
C THR A 84 11.94 -7.67 -6.44
N LEU A 85 11.37 -7.37 -5.28
CA LEU A 85 12.11 -7.33 -4.02
C LEU A 85 12.59 -8.75 -3.64
N PRO A 86 13.87 -8.92 -3.25
CA PRO A 86 14.36 -10.20 -2.76
C PRO A 86 13.55 -10.66 -1.55
N GLY A 87 13.04 -11.89 -1.59
CA GLY A 87 12.22 -12.47 -0.53
C GLY A 87 10.75 -12.02 -0.53
N PHE A 88 10.26 -11.38 -1.60
CA PHE A 88 8.84 -11.09 -1.74
C PHE A 88 8.02 -12.39 -1.83
N ASP A 89 7.02 -12.51 -0.98
CA ASP A 89 6.14 -13.68 -0.88
C ASP A 89 4.98 -13.54 -1.88
N ASN A 90 5.21 -14.02 -3.10
CA ASN A 90 4.21 -13.98 -4.17
C ASN A 90 2.99 -14.88 -3.86
N GLU A 91 3.18 -16.00 -3.16
CA GLU A 91 2.07 -16.90 -2.81
C GLU A 91 1.10 -16.20 -1.87
N LYS A 92 1.63 -15.56 -0.82
CA LYS A 92 0.84 -14.81 0.14
C LYS A 92 0.23 -13.53 -0.45
N PHE A 93 0.91 -12.92 -1.42
CA PHE A 93 0.32 -11.81 -2.18
C PHE A 93 -0.90 -12.28 -2.99
N VAL A 94 -0.81 -13.40 -3.71
CA VAL A 94 -1.95 -13.97 -4.44
C VAL A 94 -3.08 -14.35 -3.49
N GLU A 95 -2.77 -14.95 -2.34
CA GLU A 95 -3.76 -15.22 -1.29
C GLU A 95 -4.50 -13.95 -0.87
N ALA A 96 -3.76 -12.89 -0.55
CA ALA A 96 -4.34 -11.61 -0.14
C ALA A 96 -5.19 -10.95 -1.24
N MET A 97 -4.86 -11.13 -2.52
CA MET A 97 -5.60 -10.54 -3.64
C MET A 97 -6.85 -11.34 -4.04
N THR A 98 -7.05 -12.53 -3.47
CA THR A 98 -8.17 -13.44 -3.83
C THR A 98 -9.11 -13.75 -2.67
N THR A 99 -8.83 -13.19 -1.50
CA THR A 99 -9.63 -13.38 -0.29
C THR A 99 -10.69 -12.31 -0.13
N ASP A 100 -11.82 -12.69 0.47
CA ASP A 100 -12.88 -11.77 0.93
C ASP A 100 -12.82 -11.55 2.45
N ALA A 101 -11.75 -12.03 3.11
CA ALA A 101 -11.58 -11.88 4.55
C ALA A 101 -11.01 -10.50 4.91
N ASP A 102 -11.55 -9.87 5.95
CA ASP A 102 -10.95 -8.68 6.57
C ASP A 102 -9.64 -9.09 7.28
N GLU A 103 -8.52 -9.07 6.54
CA GLU A 103 -7.23 -9.57 7.00
C GLU A 103 -6.04 -8.71 6.50
N ALA A 104 -4.87 -8.90 7.10
CA ALA A 104 -3.64 -8.20 6.73
C ALA A 104 -2.50 -9.20 6.50
N TYR A 105 -1.91 -9.15 5.32
CA TYR A 105 -0.89 -10.09 4.87
C TYR A 105 0.45 -9.36 4.73
N VAL A 106 1.39 -9.66 5.63
CA VAL A 106 2.79 -9.24 5.43
C VAL A 106 3.38 -10.08 4.30
N VAL A 107 3.58 -9.46 3.13
CA VAL A 107 4.10 -10.11 1.92
C VAL A 107 5.59 -9.86 1.70
N TRP A 108 6.18 -8.91 2.43
CA TRP A 108 7.62 -8.68 2.40
C TRP A 108 8.09 -7.97 3.67
N LYS A 109 9.34 -8.25 4.07
CA LYS A 109 10.08 -7.50 5.09
C LYS A 109 11.53 -7.35 4.62
N ALA A 110 12.14 -6.21 4.94
CA ALA A 110 13.57 -6.04 4.82
C ALA A 110 14.28 -7.02 5.79
N ASN A 111 15.31 -7.70 5.28
CA ASN A 111 16.17 -8.57 6.07
C ASN A 111 17.19 -7.79 6.90
#